data_AF-A0A5N9CUR2-F1
#
_entry.id   AF-A0A5N9CUR2-F1
#
_cell.length_a   1.000
_cell.length_b   1.000
_cell.length_c   1.000
_cell.angle_alpha   90.00
_cell.angle_beta   90.00
_cell.angle_gamma   90.00
#
_symmetry.space_group_name_H-M   'P 1'
#
loop_
_entity.id
_entity.type
_entity.pdbx_description
1 polymer ?
#
loop_
_entity_poly.entity_id
_entity_poly.type
_entity_poly.pdbx_seq_one_letter_code
_entity_poly.pdbx_strand_id
1 'polypeptide(L)' 'KSDAVAEHIAKLDEAHYVAITTGAYDVFIWAGLESAEGLGTFLRTKVGVIDGVQRTETFVNLSIKKRTYGLVL' A
#
# COMPACT_ATOMS: atom_id res chain seq x y z
N LYS A 1 16.26 -4.81 2.18
CA LYS A 1 15.47 -3.93 3.08
C LYS A 1 14.04 -3.82 2.60
N SER A 2 13.83 -3.50 1.32
CA SER A 2 12.52 -3.52 0.67
C SER A 2 11.77 -4.85 0.83
N ASP A 3 12.46 -6.01 0.77
CA ASP A 3 11.84 -7.32 1.00
C ASP A 3 11.13 -7.41 2.36
N ALA A 4 11.83 -7.09 3.46
CA ALA A 4 11.24 -7.16 4.80
C ALA A 4 10.06 -6.20 4.99
N VAL A 5 10.14 -5.00 4.41
CA VAL A 5 9.04 -4.02 4.42
C VAL A 5 7.85 -4.57 3.62
N ALA A 6 8.08 -5.11 2.42
CA ALA A 6 7.04 -5.69 1.58
C ALA A 6 6.37 -6.89 2.26
N GLU A 7 7.14 -7.78 2.90
CA GLU A 7 6.60 -8.91 3.68
C GLU A 7 5.78 -8.46 4.89
N HIS A 8 6.14 -7.34 5.54
CA HIS A 8 5.34 -6.78 6.62
C HIS A 8 4.02 -6.23 6.08
N ILE A 9 4.06 -5.44 5.00
CA ILE A 9 2.87 -4.86 4.40
C ILE A 9 1.94 -5.93 3.83
N ALA A 10 2.48 -7.02 3.28
CA ALA A 10 1.70 -8.14 2.75
C ALA A 10 0.85 -8.88 3.81
N LYS A 11 1.08 -8.61 5.10
CA LYS A 11 0.28 -9.15 6.22
C LYS A 11 -0.85 -8.20 6.67
N LEU A 12 -0.94 -7.00 6.11
CA LEU A 12 -1.99 -6.05 6.43
C LEU A 12 -3.24 -6.40 5.63
N ASP A 13 -4.38 -6.53 6.31
CA ASP A 13 -5.66 -6.88 5.68
C ASP A 13 -6.09 -5.87 4.62
N GLU A 14 -5.70 -4.60 4.80
CA GLU A 14 -5.99 -3.54 3.83
C GLU A 14 -5.14 -3.63 2.56
N ALA A 15 -4.03 -4.38 2.55
CA ALA A 15 -3.13 -4.47 1.41
C ALA A 15 -3.51 -5.66 0.50
N HIS A 16 -4.06 -5.36 -0.66
CA HIS A 16 -4.53 -6.39 -1.60
C HIS A 16 -3.53 -6.72 -2.72
N TYR A 17 -2.55 -5.85 -2.93
CA TYR A 17 -1.43 -6.09 -3.82
C TYR A 17 -0.20 -5.42 -3.23
N VAL A 18 0.91 -6.16 -3.20
CA VAL A 18 2.21 -5.67 -2.76
C VAL A 18 3.24 -6.15 -3.76
N ALA A 19 4.04 -5.23 -4.29
CA ALA A 19 5.10 -5.55 -5.21
C ALA A 19 6.36 -4.75 -4.92
N ILE A 20 7.50 -5.38 -5.16
CA ILE A 20 8.80 -4.71 -5.16
C ILE A 20 9.06 -4.20 -6.57
N THR A 21 9.48 -2.95 -6.69
CA THR A 21 9.60 -2.26 -7.98
C THR A 21 10.96 -1.63 -8.16
N THR A 22 11.47 -1.66 -9.40
CA THR A 22 12.61 -0.83 -9.80
C THR A 22 12.08 0.55 -10.20
N GLY A 23 12.13 1.52 -9.29
CA GLY A 23 11.60 2.86 -9.53
C GLY A 23 11.99 3.86 -8.45
N ALA A 24 11.31 5.00 -8.40
CA ALA A 24 11.53 6.00 -7.35
C ALA A 24 11.13 5.50 -5.95
N TYR A 25 10.30 4.46 -5.89
CA TYR A 25 9.91 3.79 -4.66
C TYR A 25 10.20 2.29 -4.81
N ASP A 26 10.65 1.66 -3.72
CA ASP A 26 11.04 0.25 -3.74
C ASP A 26 9.85 -0.69 -3.62
N VAL A 27 8.73 -0.22 -3.06
CA VAL A 27 7.51 -1.01 -2.81
C VAL A 27 6.29 -0.25 -3.32
N PHE A 28 5.44 -0.93 -4.07
CA PHE A 28 4.15 -0.43 -4.55
C PHE A 28 3.01 -1.26 -3.98
N ILE A 29 1.98 -0.58 -3.48
CA ILE A 29 0.84 -1.22 -2.84
C ILE A 29 -0.49 -0.73 -3.41
N TRP A 30 -1.44 -1.64 -3.57
CA TRP A 30 -2.85 -1.26 -3.64
C TRP A 30 -3.55 -1.67 -2.36
N ALA A 31 -4.19 -0.69 -1.73
CA ALA A 31 -4.92 -0.87 -0.49
C ALA A 31 -6.39 -0.46 -0.63
N GLY A 32 -7.26 -1.25 -0.02
CA GLY A 32 -8.69 -0.99 0.13
C GLY A 32 -8.97 -0.41 1.51
N LEU A 33 -9.63 0.75 1.55
CA LEU A 33 -9.89 1.49 2.78
C LEU A 33 -11.30 2.06 2.75
N GLU A 34 -11.99 2.03 3.88
CA GLU A 34 -13.40 2.43 3.97
C GLU A 34 -13.61 3.95 3.91
N SER A 35 -12.58 4.75 4.22
CA SER A 35 -12.68 6.21 4.24
C SER A 35 -11.33 6.93 4.15
N ALA A 36 -11.38 8.24 3.90
CA ALA A 36 -10.20 9.12 3.94
C ALA A 36 -9.57 9.19 5.34
N GLU A 37 -10.37 9.08 6.40
CA GLU A 37 -9.87 8.99 7.77
C GLU A 37 -9.10 7.68 7.97
N GLY A 38 -9.66 6.57 7.47
CA GLY A 38 -9.02 5.26 7.45
C GLY A 38 -7.66 5.28 6.75
N LEU A 39 -7.56 5.99 5.62
CA LEU A 39 -6.28 6.23 4.93
C LEU A 39 -5.26 6.94 5.81
N GLY A 40 -5.65 8.01 6.48
CA GLY A 40 -4.76 8.74 7.38
C GLY A 40 -4.23 7.86 8.51
N THR A 41 -5.10 7.05 9.11
CA THR A 41 -4.74 6.09 10.16
C THR A 41 -3.80 5.01 9.61
N PHE A 42 -4.16 4.36 8.50
CA PHE A 42 -3.36 3.33 7.84
C PHE A 42 -1.93 3.81 7.57
N LEU A 43 -1.78 5.01 7.01
CA LEU A 43 -0.45 5.57 6.71
C LEU A 43 0.36 5.88 7.97
N ARG A 44 -0.26 6.46 9.01
CA ARG A 44 0.47 6.89 10.21
C ARG A 44 0.77 5.77 11.20
N THR A 45 -0.17 4.83 11.38
CA THR A 45 -0.12 3.85 12.47
C THR A 45 0.23 2.44 12.02
N LYS A 46 0.07 2.12 10.73
CA LYS A 46 0.43 0.81 10.17
C LYS A 46 1.66 0.89 9.28
N VAL A 47 1.64 1.73 8.23
CA VAL A 47 2.75 1.79 7.26
C VAL A 47 3.93 2.59 7.80
N GLY A 48 3.69 3.80 8.29
CA GLY A 48 4.74 4.73 8.71
C GLY A 48 5.53 4.31 9.95
N VAL A 49 5.06 3.29 10.68
CA VAL A 49 5.77 2.73 11.85
C VAL A 49 6.64 1.52 11.49
N ILE A 50 6.58 1.02 10.25
CA ILE A 50 7.40 -0.12 9.81
C ILE A 50 8.85 0.36 9.65
N ASP A 51 9.77 -0.31 10.36
CA ASP A 51 11.19 -0.03 10.24
C ASP A 51 11.68 -0.21 8.79
N GLY A 52 12.44 0.78 8.31
CA GLY A 52 12.90 0.85 6.92
C GLY A 52 11.98 1.63 5.96
N VAL A 53 10.77 2.01 6.36
CA VAL A 53 9.94 2.95 5.59
C VAL A 53 10.51 4.36 5.75
N GLN A 54 10.98 4.94 4.64
CA GLN A 54 11.59 6.28 4.63
C GLN A 54 10.64 7.37 4.14
N ARG A 55 9.80 7.03 3.17
CA ARG A 55 8.83 7.94 2.56
C ARG A 55 7.67 7.14 1.96
N THR A 56 6.51 7.78 1.89
CA THR A 56 5.30 7.25 1.27
C THR A 56 4.73 8.28 0.31
N GLU A 57 4.12 7.81 -0.78
CA GLU A 57 3.34 8.63 -1.71
C GLU A 57 2.00 7.94 -1.95
N THR A 58 0.91 8.70 -2.03
CA THR A 58 -0.45 8.14 -2.03
C THR A 58 -1.25 8.59 -3.24
N PHE A 59 -1.81 7.62 -3.97
CA PHE A 59 -2.66 7.86 -5.13
C PHE A 59 -4.08 7.36 -4.84
N VAL A 60 -5.04 8.28 -4.79
CA VAL A 60 -6.44 7.95 -4.56
C VAL A 60 -7.15 7.69 -5.89
N ASN A 61 -7.73 6.50 -6.04
CA ASN A 61 -8.51 6.15 -7.22
C ASN A 61 -9.86 6.91 -7.21
N LEU A 62 -9.99 7.95 -8.03
CA LEU A 62 -11.26 8.68 -8.18
C LEU A 62 -12.27 7.95 -9.07
N SER A 63 -11.79 7.17 -10.04
CA SER A 63 -12.62 6.38 -10.94
C SER A 63 -11.81 5.24 -11.56
N ILE A 64 -12.28 4.00 -11.38
CA ILE A 64 -11.65 2.82 -11.99
C ILE A 64 -12.20 2.65 -13.41
N LYS A 65 -11.33 2.76 -14.42
CA LYS A 65 -11.72 2.59 -15.84
C LYS A 65 -11.64 1.15 -16.33
N LYS A 66 -10.78 0.33 -15.72
CA LYS A 66 -10.62 -1.09 -16.03
C LYS A 66 -10.10 -1.82 -14.78
N ARG A 67 -10.67 -2.98 -14.47
CA ARG A 67 -10.21 -3.87 -13.40
C ARG A 67 -9.99 -5.27 -13.98
N THR A 68 -8.85 -5.88 -13.69
CA THR A 68 -8.53 -7.25 -14.12
C THR A 68 -9.00 -8.25 -13.06
N TYR A 69 -9.38 -9.46 -13.50
CA TYR A 69 -9.71 -10.56 -12.61
C TYR A 69 -8.54 -10.90 -11.68
N GLY A 70 -8.84 -11.15 -10.40
CA GLY A 70 -7.84 -11.46 -9.36
C GLY A 70 -7.39 -10.27 -8.52
N LEU A 71 -7.69 -9.04 -8.93
CA LEU A 71 -7.51 -7.89 -8.05
C LEU A 71 -8.79 -7.62 -7.25
N VAL A 72 -8.74 -7.94 -5.96
CA VAL A 72 -9.78 -7.60 -4.98
C VAL A 72 -9.34 -6.31 -4.31
N LEU A 73 -10.23 -5.33 -4.20
CA LEU A 73 -10.02 -4.06 -3.49
C LEU A 73 -11.16 -3.89 -2.49
#